data_AF-A0AAN7FJ93-F1
#
_entry.id   AF-A0AAN7FJ93-F1
#
_cell.length_a   1.000
_cell.length_b   1.000
_cell.length_c   1.000
_cell.angle_alpha   90.00
_cell.angle_beta   90.00
_cell.angle_gamma   90.00
#
_symmetry.space_group_name_H-M   'P 1'
#
loop_
_entity.id
_entity.type
_entity.pdbx_description
1 polymer ?
#
loop_
_entity_poly.entity_id
_entity_poly.type
_entity_poly.pdbx_seq_one_letter_code
_entity_poly.pdbx_strand_id
1 'polypeptide(L)'
;MASPISCLSILIIPLLVTSLFYHVSNADRALLGKVCKKSMDYDFCMSTLLSDPEGLTDVLYRLGLVSTSVSLKIISHVNGEIGNTLIGNTDPTYRTRILNCQTDIDEIYDKMELARNAAGTQSYAEEATILTSAQQKLTECNNQFESSPISKYTSKIVKVIDISFVIISMITSS
;
A
#
# COMPACT_ATOMS: atom_id res chain seq x y z
N MET A 1 3.30 -17.90 51.41
CA MET A 1 2.31 -18.70 50.65
C MET A 1 1.71 -17.76 49.60
N ALA A 2 2.28 -17.71 48.40
CA ALA A 2 1.78 -16.85 47.33
C ALA A 2 0.54 -17.51 46.73
N SER A 3 -0.58 -16.80 46.73
CA SER A 3 -1.86 -17.33 46.28
C SER A 3 -1.85 -17.50 44.74
N PRO A 4 -2.17 -18.69 44.20
CA PRO A 4 -2.06 -18.97 42.75
C PRO A 4 -3.09 -18.20 41.91
N ILE A 5 -4.09 -17.61 42.55
CA ILE A 5 -5.18 -16.84 41.93
C ILE A 5 -4.66 -15.49 41.39
N SER A 6 -3.58 -14.94 41.97
CA SER A 6 -3.04 -13.64 41.56
C SER A 6 -2.34 -13.67 40.20
N CYS A 7 -1.82 -14.82 39.76
CA CYS A 7 -1.05 -14.92 38.50
C CYS A 7 -1.95 -15.14 37.27
N LEU A 8 -3.11 -15.80 37.44
CA LEU A 8 -4.08 -16.06 36.36
C LEU A 8 -4.74 -14.77 35.87
N SER A 9 -5.11 -13.86 36.78
CA SER A 9 -5.70 -12.56 36.44
C SER A 9 -4.73 -11.67 35.66
N ILE A 10 -3.41 -11.77 35.93
CA ILE A 10 -2.37 -10.99 35.25
C ILE A 10 -2.16 -11.45 33.80
N LEU A 11 -2.42 -12.73 33.48
CA LEU A 11 -2.27 -13.28 32.12
C LEU A 11 -3.55 -13.20 31.28
N ILE A 12 -4.73 -13.21 31.90
CA ILE A 12 -6.01 -13.18 31.21
C ILE A 12 -6.34 -11.77 30.68
N ILE A 13 -5.97 -10.70 31.40
CA ILE A 13 -6.24 -9.32 30.99
C ILE A 13 -5.48 -8.95 29.70
N PRO A 14 -4.17 -9.23 29.53
CA PRO A 14 -3.46 -9.01 28.27
C PRO A 14 -4.05 -9.80 27.09
N LEU A 15 -4.46 -11.05 27.32
CA LEU A 15 -5.02 -11.90 26.25
C LEU A 15 -6.38 -11.37 25.73
N LEU A 16 -7.26 -10.96 26.64
CA LEU A 16 -8.56 -10.35 26.29
C LEU A 16 -8.38 -9.02 25.55
N VAL A 17 -7.45 -8.19 26.03
CA VAL A 17 -7.05 -6.93 25.36
C VAL A 17 -6.57 -7.27 23.95
N THR A 18 -5.62 -8.20 23.75
CA THR A 18 -5.13 -8.56 22.40
C THR A 18 -6.20 -9.12 21.46
N SER A 19 -7.24 -9.80 21.98
CA SER A 19 -8.33 -10.35 21.17
C SER A 19 -9.31 -9.28 20.64
N LEU A 20 -9.42 -8.14 21.32
CA LEU A 20 -10.31 -7.03 20.96
C LEU A 20 -9.70 -6.14 19.86
N PHE A 21 -8.37 -6.11 19.71
CA PHE A 21 -7.70 -5.20 18.77
C PHE A 21 -7.40 -5.81 17.39
N TYR A 22 -7.59 -7.12 17.19
CA TYR A 22 -7.21 -7.79 15.93
C TYR A 22 -8.34 -8.58 15.24
N HIS A 23 -9.60 -8.26 15.50
CA HIS A 23 -10.72 -8.93 14.85
C HIS A 23 -11.26 -8.12 13.65
N VAL A 24 -10.77 -8.44 12.45
CA VAL A 24 -11.39 -7.96 11.19
C VAL A 24 -12.78 -8.58 11.07
N SER A 25 -13.83 -7.76 10.99
CA SER A 25 -15.20 -8.25 10.98
C SER A 25 -15.52 -9.00 9.67
N ASN A 26 -16.58 -9.81 9.69
CA ASN A 26 -17.06 -10.48 8.48
C ASN A 26 -17.51 -9.49 7.40
N ALA A 27 -18.03 -8.33 7.80
CA ALA A 27 -18.43 -7.26 6.87
C ALA A 27 -17.21 -6.66 6.16
N ASP A 28 -16.14 -6.37 6.92
CA ASP A 28 -14.88 -5.86 6.38
C ASP A 28 -14.28 -6.88 5.39
N ARG A 29 -14.24 -8.17 5.76
CA ARG A 29 -13.75 -9.24 4.88
C ARG A 29 -14.57 -9.35 3.59
N ALA A 30 -15.89 -9.21 3.67
CA ALA A 30 -16.74 -9.23 2.49
C ALA A 30 -16.49 -8.03 1.57
N LEU A 31 -16.32 -6.82 2.13
CA LEU A 31 -15.97 -5.63 1.35
C LEU A 31 -14.60 -5.78 0.69
N LEU A 32 -13.59 -6.17 1.47
CA LEU A 32 -12.24 -6.47 0.99
C LEU A 32 -12.27 -7.49 -0.16
N GLY A 33 -13.03 -8.57 -0.02
CA GLY A 33 -13.19 -9.58 -1.07
C GLY A 33 -13.81 -9.03 -2.35
N LYS A 34 -14.74 -8.05 -2.27
CA LYS A 34 -15.31 -7.38 -3.45
C LYS A 34 -14.28 -6.49 -4.15
N VAL A 35 -13.51 -5.74 -3.38
CA VAL A 35 -12.45 -4.85 -3.89
C VAL A 35 -11.34 -5.67 -4.54
N CYS A 36 -10.78 -6.65 -3.83
CA CYS A 36 -9.65 -7.43 -4.32
C CYS A 36 -10.00 -8.35 -5.50
N LYS A 37 -11.27 -8.71 -5.69
CA LYS A 37 -11.71 -9.41 -6.92
C LYS A 37 -11.65 -8.53 -8.17
N LYS A 38 -11.67 -7.21 -8.00
CA LYS A 38 -11.57 -6.24 -9.10
C LYS A 38 -10.15 -5.73 -9.32
N SER A 39 -9.25 -5.91 -8.34
CA SER A 39 -7.84 -5.56 -8.49
C SER A 39 -7.08 -6.55 -9.37
N MET A 40 -5.95 -6.10 -9.92
CA MET A 40 -5.04 -6.89 -10.74
C MET A 40 -4.51 -8.16 -10.07
N ASP A 41 -4.36 -8.15 -8.74
CA ASP A 41 -3.82 -9.26 -7.97
C ASP A 41 -4.57 -9.39 -6.64
N TYR A 42 -5.44 -10.40 -6.58
CA TYR A 42 -6.33 -10.63 -5.44
C TYR A 42 -5.56 -10.85 -4.13
N ASP A 43 -4.54 -11.71 -4.14
CA ASP A 43 -3.78 -12.08 -2.94
C ASP A 43 -2.91 -10.91 -2.47
N PHE A 44 -2.29 -10.19 -3.41
CA PHE A 44 -1.56 -8.96 -3.10
C PHE A 44 -2.49 -7.91 -2.49
N CYS A 45 -3.67 -7.68 -3.08
CA CYS A 45 -4.65 -6.74 -2.53
C CYS A 45 -5.09 -7.13 -1.11
N MET A 46 -5.39 -8.40 -0.90
CA MET A 46 -5.83 -8.89 0.41
C MET A 46 -4.75 -8.71 1.47
N SER A 47 -3.51 -9.12 1.17
CA SER A 47 -2.39 -8.95 2.08
C SER A 47 -2.06 -7.48 2.35
N THR A 48 -2.18 -6.61 1.34
CA THR A 48 -1.96 -5.17 1.44
C THR A 48 -2.96 -4.54 2.41
N LEU A 49 -4.26 -4.74 2.17
CA LEU A 49 -5.30 -4.10 2.98
C LEU A 49 -5.41 -4.68 4.39
N LEU A 50 -5.10 -5.97 4.58
CA LEU A 50 -5.03 -6.59 5.91
C LEU A 50 -3.76 -6.22 6.70
N SER A 51 -2.78 -5.56 6.09
CA SER A 51 -1.57 -5.12 6.80
C SER A 51 -1.83 -3.96 7.78
N ASP A 52 -2.99 -3.30 7.66
CA ASP A 52 -3.47 -2.27 8.58
C ASP A 52 -4.93 -2.56 8.97
N PRO A 53 -5.15 -3.59 9.83
CA PRO A 53 -6.49 -4.05 10.15
C PRO A 53 -7.28 -3.07 11.02
N GLU A 54 -6.61 -2.15 11.74
CA GLU A 54 -7.25 -1.15 12.60
C GLU A 54 -7.97 -0.06 11.81
N GLY A 55 -7.47 0.24 10.60
CA GLY A 55 -8.11 1.19 9.70
C GLY A 55 -9.30 0.63 8.92
N LEU A 56 -9.48 -0.70 8.90
CA LEU A 56 -10.52 -1.37 8.13
C LEU A 56 -11.90 -1.12 8.75
N THR A 57 -12.83 -0.72 7.89
CA THR A 57 -14.26 -0.68 8.19
C THR A 57 -15.02 -1.13 6.93
N ASP A 58 -16.31 -1.40 7.06
CA ASP A 58 -17.19 -1.78 5.95
C ASP A 58 -17.57 -0.60 5.03
N VAL A 59 -16.76 0.47 5.04
CA VAL A 59 -16.98 1.73 4.32
C VAL A 59 -15.84 1.94 3.33
N LEU A 60 -16.17 2.02 2.04
CA LEU A 60 -15.20 2.15 0.95
C LEU A 60 -14.23 3.34 1.11
N TYR A 61 -14.72 4.50 1.56
CA TYR A 61 -13.86 5.67 1.80
C TYR A 61 -12.75 5.39 2.83
N ARG A 62 -13.07 4.70 3.93
CA ARG A 62 -12.08 4.31 4.94
C ARG A 62 -11.07 3.33 4.36
N LEU A 63 -11.53 2.44 3.49
CA LEU A 63 -10.64 1.54 2.77
C LEU A 63 -9.68 2.26 1.82
N GLY A 64 -10.12 3.36 1.18
CA GLY A 64 -9.26 4.22 0.37
C GLY A 64 -8.13 4.86 1.18
N LEU A 65 -8.44 5.33 2.39
CA LEU A 65 -7.43 5.85 3.33
C LEU A 65 -6.43 4.78 3.79
N VAL A 66 -6.89 3.55 4.04
CA VAL A 66 -6.03 2.41 4.36
C VAL A 66 -5.14 2.06 3.17
N SER A 67 -5.72 1.92 1.97
CA SER A 67 -4.99 1.60 0.74
C SER A 67 -3.84 2.58 0.49
N THR A 68 -4.13 3.88 0.51
CA THR A 68 -3.12 4.93 0.29
C THR A 68 -2.06 4.95 1.39
N SER A 69 -2.43 4.75 2.66
CA SER A 69 -1.47 4.72 3.78
C SER A 69 -0.53 3.50 3.71
N VAL A 70 -1.04 2.32 3.38
CA VAL A 70 -0.21 1.12 3.18
C VAL A 70 0.66 1.26 1.93
N SER A 71 0.15 1.89 0.87
CA SER A 71 0.89 2.15 -0.37
C SER A 71 2.18 2.93 -0.10
N LEU A 72 2.14 3.94 0.76
CA LEU A 72 3.33 4.74 1.13
C LEU A 72 4.46 3.87 1.71
N LYS A 73 4.12 2.92 2.60
CA LYS A 73 5.09 1.97 3.17
C LYS A 73 5.69 1.07 2.09
N ILE A 74 4.86 0.58 1.17
CA ILE A 74 5.30 -0.27 0.06
C ILE A 74 6.19 0.49 -0.91
N ILE A 75 5.83 1.72 -1.28
CA ILE A 75 6.61 2.58 -2.18
C ILE A 75 7.99 2.87 -1.58
N SER A 76 8.05 3.26 -0.30
CA SER A 76 9.32 3.49 0.40
C SER A 76 10.21 2.23 0.43
N HIS A 77 9.61 1.08 0.74
CA HIS A 77 10.34 -0.20 0.72
C HIS A 77 10.87 -0.55 -0.68
N VAL A 78 10.05 -0.38 -1.72
CA VAL A 78 10.44 -0.61 -3.11
C VAL A 78 11.59 0.31 -3.53
N ASN A 79 11.57 1.59 -3.14
CA ASN A 79 12.67 2.51 -3.42
C ASN A 79 13.99 1.99 -2.83
N GLY A 80 13.95 1.47 -1.59
CA GLY A 80 15.10 0.82 -0.96
C GLY A 80 15.57 -0.45 -1.70
N GLU A 81 14.64 -1.33 -2.11
CA GLU A 81 14.99 -2.53 -2.89
C GLU A 81 15.65 -2.18 -4.23
N ILE A 82 15.21 -1.10 -4.88
CA ILE A 82 15.80 -0.57 -6.12
C ILE A 82 17.19 0.01 -5.85
N GLY A 83 17.36 0.82 -4.80
CA GLY A 83 18.68 1.35 -4.43
C GLY A 83 19.70 0.25 -4.12
N ASN A 84 19.25 -0.87 -3.53
CA ASN A 84 20.12 -2.01 -3.22
C ASN A 84 20.72 -2.68 -4.47
N THR A 85 20.15 -2.49 -5.67
CA THR A 85 20.74 -3.04 -6.91
C THR A 85 22.05 -2.34 -7.31
N LEU A 86 22.34 -1.18 -6.70
CA LEU A 86 23.60 -0.46 -6.88
C LEU A 86 24.77 -1.10 -6.14
N ILE A 87 24.52 -1.99 -5.18
CA ILE A 87 25.55 -2.63 -4.37
C ILE A 87 26.42 -3.51 -5.27
N GLY A 88 27.71 -3.18 -5.33
CA GLY A 88 28.68 -3.90 -6.17
C GLY A 88 28.58 -3.59 -7.67
N ASN A 89 27.64 -2.74 -8.10
CA ASN A 89 27.54 -2.31 -9.50
C ASN A 89 28.34 -1.03 -9.76
N THR A 90 29.33 -1.12 -10.66
CA THR A 90 30.24 -0.03 -11.01
C THR A 90 29.94 0.61 -12.37
N ASP A 91 28.92 0.17 -13.10
CA ASP A 91 28.55 0.73 -14.42
C ASP A 91 27.92 2.12 -14.23
N PRO A 92 28.55 3.21 -14.70
CA PRO A 92 28.02 4.56 -14.53
C PRO A 92 26.65 4.77 -15.15
N THR A 93 26.36 4.16 -16.30
CA THR A 93 25.06 4.28 -16.98
C THR A 93 23.97 3.58 -16.18
N TYR A 94 24.25 2.38 -15.67
CA TYR A 94 23.32 1.67 -14.79
C TYR A 94 23.00 2.49 -13.53
N ARG A 95 24.04 3.02 -12.88
CA ARG A 95 23.90 3.83 -11.67
C ARG A 95 23.02 5.05 -11.90
N THR A 96 23.27 5.81 -12.96
CA THR A 96 22.45 6.98 -13.33
C THR A 96 20.99 6.60 -13.56
N ARG A 97 20.72 5.51 -14.29
CA ARG A 97 19.35 5.05 -14.56
C ARG A 97 18.60 4.69 -13.28
N ILE A 98 19.25 3.98 -12.35
CA ILE A 98 18.65 3.66 -11.06
C ILE A 98 18.39 4.92 -10.25
N LEU A 99 19.36 5.85 -10.14
CA LEU A 99 19.18 7.10 -9.39
C LEU A 99 18.04 7.95 -9.96
N ASN A 100 17.91 8.03 -11.28
CA ASN A 100 16.76 8.70 -11.92
C ASN A 100 15.44 8.02 -11.54
N CYS A 101 15.38 6.69 -11.59
CA CYS A 101 14.20 5.97 -11.16
C CYS A 101 13.88 6.18 -9.67
N GLN A 102 14.89 6.26 -8.78
CA GLN A 102 14.65 6.55 -7.36
C GLN A 102 14.00 7.93 -7.18
N THR A 103 14.46 8.95 -7.92
CA THR A 103 13.82 10.27 -7.96
C THR A 103 12.37 10.18 -8.42
N ASP A 104 12.09 9.42 -9.49
CA ASP A 104 10.72 9.21 -9.97
C ASP A 104 9.85 8.50 -8.92
N ILE A 105 10.41 7.57 -8.14
CA ILE A 105 9.70 6.86 -7.08
C ILE A 105 9.45 7.74 -5.86
N ASP A 106 10.37 8.65 -5.52
CA ASP A 106 10.13 9.67 -4.49
C ASP A 106 8.99 10.61 -4.93
N GLU A 107 8.93 10.99 -6.22
CA GLU A 107 7.78 11.73 -6.74
C GLU A 107 6.46 10.93 -6.68
N ILE A 108 6.51 9.61 -6.86
CA ILE A 108 5.34 8.72 -6.68
C ILE A 108 4.89 8.73 -5.22
N TYR A 109 5.84 8.71 -4.27
CA TYR A 109 5.55 8.79 -2.84
C TYR A 109 4.80 10.09 -2.52
N ASP A 110 5.33 11.24 -2.95
CA ASP A 110 4.70 12.55 -2.75
C ASP A 110 3.29 12.60 -3.35
N LYS A 111 3.10 12.06 -4.56
CA LYS A 111 1.79 11.95 -5.19
C LYS A 111 0.85 11.05 -4.40
N MET A 112 1.33 9.96 -3.82
CA MET A 112 0.50 9.08 -3.01
C MET A 112 0.06 9.77 -1.69
N GLU A 113 0.89 10.65 -1.12
CA GLU A 113 0.49 11.50 0.01
C GLU A 113 -0.62 12.49 -0.38
N LEU A 114 -0.49 13.13 -1.54
CA LEU A 114 -1.54 14.01 -2.08
C LEU A 114 -2.82 13.23 -2.38
N ALA A 115 -2.72 12.03 -2.96
CA ALA A 115 -3.87 11.16 -3.22
C ALA A 115 -4.56 10.76 -1.90
N ARG A 116 -3.80 10.45 -0.84
CA ARG A 116 -4.35 10.17 0.50
C ARG A 116 -5.14 11.37 1.05
N ASN A 117 -4.63 12.59 0.87
CA ASN A 117 -5.32 13.80 1.31
C ASN A 117 -6.63 14.01 0.52
N ALA A 118 -6.59 13.86 -0.80
CA ALA A 118 -7.77 13.92 -1.67
C ALA A 118 -8.80 12.84 -1.31
N ALA A 119 -8.34 11.61 -1.05
CA ALA A 119 -9.16 10.52 -0.57
C ALA A 119 -9.87 10.93 0.71
N GLY A 120 -9.14 11.50 1.69
CA GLY A 120 -9.65 11.98 2.98
C GLY A 120 -10.64 13.14 2.90
N THR A 121 -10.56 13.99 1.88
CA THR A 121 -11.57 15.02 1.60
C THR A 121 -12.68 14.53 0.66
N GLN A 122 -12.65 13.25 0.27
CA GLN A 122 -13.58 12.63 -0.68
C GLN A 122 -13.55 13.27 -2.08
N SER A 123 -12.41 13.87 -2.44
CA SER A 123 -12.14 14.48 -3.73
C SER A 123 -11.71 13.42 -4.77
N TYR A 124 -12.54 12.42 -5.04
CA TYR A 124 -12.14 11.23 -5.81
C TYR A 124 -11.70 11.49 -7.25
N ALA A 125 -12.21 12.55 -7.90
CA ALA A 125 -11.75 12.95 -9.24
C ALA A 125 -10.32 13.52 -9.21
N GLU A 126 -9.99 14.26 -8.15
CA GLU A 126 -8.65 14.78 -7.91
C GLU A 126 -7.70 13.63 -7.55
N GLU A 127 -8.13 12.73 -6.66
CA GLU A 127 -7.39 11.51 -6.30
C GLU A 127 -7.02 10.69 -7.55
N ALA A 128 -7.98 10.42 -8.43
CA ALA A 128 -7.75 9.69 -9.68
C ALA A 128 -6.75 10.39 -10.62
N THR A 129 -6.80 11.73 -10.69
CA THR A 129 -5.87 12.54 -11.48
C THR A 129 -4.45 12.44 -10.92
N ILE A 130 -4.30 12.51 -9.59
CA ILE A 130 -3.02 12.38 -8.91
C ILE A 130 -2.44 10.97 -9.09
N LEU A 131 -3.25 9.92 -8.94
CA LEU A 131 -2.82 8.53 -9.16
C LEU A 131 -2.39 8.28 -10.60
N THR A 132 -3.05 8.91 -11.59
CA THR A 132 -2.64 8.85 -12.99
C THR A 132 -1.25 9.47 -13.17
N SER A 133 -0.98 10.60 -12.52
CA SER A 133 0.34 11.23 -12.52
C SER A 133 1.41 10.35 -11.85
N ALA A 134 1.05 9.59 -10.81
CA ALA A 134 1.95 8.62 -10.18
C ALA A 134 2.29 7.45 -11.13
N GLN A 135 1.31 6.95 -11.90
CA GLN A 135 1.58 5.91 -12.92
C GLN A 135 2.50 6.41 -14.04
N GLN A 136 2.39 7.69 -14.43
CA GLN A 136 3.29 8.31 -15.41
C GLN A 136 4.73 8.30 -14.90
N LYS A 137 4.97 8.71 -13.65
CA LYS A 137 6.29 8.65 -13.01
C LYS A 137 6.85 7.23 -12.95
N LEU A 138 6.00 6.25 -12.64
CA LEU A 138 6.41 4.84 -12.65
C LEU A 138 6.81 4.37 -14.06
N THR A 139 6.12 4.88 -15.08
CA THR A 139 6.43 4.61 -16.48
C THR A 139 7.77 5.25 -16.87
N GLU A 140 8.03 6.49 -16.45
CA GLU A 140 9.32 7.18 -16.63
C GLU A 140 10.48 6.38 -16.01
N CYS A 141 10.34 5.89 -14.78
CA CYS A 141 11.33 5.02 -14.14
C CYS A 141 11.56 3.72 -14.96
N ASN A 142 10.48 3.03 -15.35
CA ASN A 142 10.62 1.77 -16.08
C ASN A 142 11.26 1.96 -17.46
N ASN A 143 11.00 3.09 -18.12
CA ASN A 143 11.56 3.43 -19.44
C ASN A 143 13.05 3.80 -19.40
N GLN A 144 13.67 3.91 -18.23
CA GLN A 144 15.13 4.01 -18.12
C GLN A 144 15.84 2.74 -18.64
N PHE A 145 15.12 1.62 -18.76
CA PHE A 145 15.65 0.33 -19.17
C PHE A 145 14.81 -0.31 -20.29
N GLU A 146 15.46 -0.80 -21.36
CA GLU A 146 14.78 -1.58 -22.40
C GLU A 146 14.27 -2.93 -21.86
N SER A 147 15.08 -3.58 -21.01
CA SER A 147 14.71 -4.75 -20.22
C SER A 147 14.96 -4.43 -18.75
N SER A 148 13.90 -4.06 -18.03
CA SER A 148 14.02 -3.51 -16.67
C SER A 148 14.39 -4.58 -15.63
N PRO A 149 15.59 -4.51 -15.02
CA PRO A 149 15.99 -5.41 -13.93
C PRO A 149 15.23 -5.11 -12.63
N ILE A 150 14.51 -3.99 -12.58
CA ILE A 150 13.73 -3.53 -11.44
C ILE A 150 12.22 -3.74 -11.63
N SER A 151 11.79 -4.32 -12.75
CA SER A 151 10.39 -4.61 -13.08
C SER A 151 9.65 -5.39 -11.98
N LYS A 152 10.34 -6.34 -11.33
CA LYS A 152 9.79 -7.07 -10.18
C LYS A 152 9.40 -6.11 -9.03
N TYR A 153 10.23 -5.10 -8.75
CA TYR A 153 9.99 -4.14 -7.68
C TYR A 153 8.91 -3.14 -8.08
N THR A 154 9.00 -2.56 -9.28
CA THR A 154 8.04 -1.56 -9.78
C THR A 154 6.64 -2.16 -9.98
N SER A 155 6.52 -3.47 -10.23
CA SER A 155 5.22 -4.16 -10.28
C SER A 155 4.42 -4.06 -8.98
N LYS A 156 5.08 -3.98 -7.82
CA LYS A 156 4.39 -3.78 -6.53
C LYS A 156 3.74 -2.40 -6.46
N ILE A 157 4.42 -1.36 -6.99
CA ILE A 157 3.88 0.00 -7.06
C ILE A 157 2.65 0.04 -8.00
N VAL A 158 2.71 -0.64 -9.15
CA VAL A 158 1.54 -0.76 -10.06
C VAL A 158 0.34 -1.33 -9.30
N LYS A 159 0.53 -2.42 -8.57
CA LYS A 159 -0.56 -3.11 -7.87
C LYS A 159 -1.19 -2.25 -6.77
N VAL A 160 -0.40 -1.48 -6.01
CA VAL A 160 -0.97 -0.61 -4.97
C VAL A 160 -1.75 0.58 -5.56
N ILE A 161 -1.28 1.15 -6.67
CA ILE A 161 -2.02 2.20 -7.37
C ILE A 161 -3.34 1.63 -7.94
N ASP A 162 -3.31 0.43 -8.50
CA ASP A 162 -4.50 -0.27 -8.99
C ASP A 162 -5.58 -0.47 -7.91
N ILE A 163 -5.19 -0.92 -6.71
CA ILE A 163 -6.13 -1.07 -5.58
C ILE A 163 -6.86 0.24 -5.30
N SER A 164 -6.14 1.37 -5.27
CA SER A 164 -6.75 2.69 -5.06
C SER A 164 -7.71 3.07 -6.19
N PHE A 165 -7.36 2.84 -7.46
CA PHE A 165 -8.28 3.06 -8.59
C PHE A 165 -9.54 2.20 -8.52
N VAL A 166 -9.42 0.94 -8.11
CA VAL A 166 -10.58 0.05 -7.91
C VAL A 166 -11.51 0.61 -6.84
N ILE A 167 -10.96 1.06 -5.71
CA ILE A 167 -11.75 1.66 -4.62
C ILE A 167 -12.47 2.92 -5.12
N ILE A 168 -11.78 3.83 -5.82
CA ILE A 168 -12.37 5.03 -6.43
C ILE A 168 -13.51 4.66 -7.40
N SER A 169 -13.27 3.68 -8.27
CA SER A 169 -14.28 3.22 -9.23
C SER A 169 -15.52 2.68 -8.53
N MET A 170 -15.33 1.91 -7.45
CA MET A 170 -16.44 1.39 -6.66
C MET A 170 -17.23 2.51 -5.96
N ILE A 171 -16.56 3.53 -5.43
CA ILE A 171 -17.22 4.67 -4.78
C ILE A 171 -18.04 5.48 -5.79
N THR A 172 -17.44 5.80 -6.94
CA THR A 172 -18.04 6.70 -7.94
C THR A 172 -19.09 6.02 -8.83
N SER A 173 -19.15 4.69 -8.84
CA SER A 173 -20.18 3.91 -9.55
C SER A 173 -21.37 3.51 -8.67
N SER A 174 -21.37 3.92 -7.39
CA SER A 174 -22.41 3.60 -6.41
C SER A 174 -23.57 4.59 -6.41
#